data_AF-A0A2N2G1I6-F1
#
_entry.id   AF-A0A2N2G1I6-F1
#
_cell.length_a   1.000
_cell.length_b   1.000
_cell.length_c   1.000
_cell.angle_alpha   90.00
_cell.angle_beta   90.00
_cell.angle_gamma   90.00
#
_symmetry.space_group_name_H-M   'P 1'
#
loop_
_entity.id
_entity.type
_entity.pdbx_description
1 polymer ?
#
loop_
_entity_poly.entity_id
_entity_poly.type
_entity_poly.pdbx_seq_one_letter_code
_entity_poly.pdbx_strand_id
1 'polypeptide(L)'
;KGANEQSQPNIRFAIKKEVKIEKTIEYSRSDAIAFNTQAVIKTKDKEFNIDLEYSYTKAFFEQHKETLEFEESSFLDPLVIQYDGSATAFDTLSDTMSFKFDLKNNEMLLDLPALKKGNGFLVLDKNHNGEIDNGSELFGPSTNNGFEELRAFDSDGNNWIDENDPIFNDLLIWSKNDAGEDTLVGLGQSGIGALYLTEVKSAFTYNKSVNESVAQLKSSSIFLREDGTAGLLSSLDFIA
;
A
#
# COMPACT_ATOMS: atom_id res chain seq x y z
N LYS A 1 33.35 -24.35 -45.51
CA LYS A 1 33.97 -23.21 -44.78
C LYS A 1 32.90 -22.66 -43.86
N GLY A 2 33.10 -22.82 -42.54
CA GLY A 2 32.11 -22.50 -41.54
C GLY A 2 31.90 -21.00 -41.38
N ALA A 3 30.68 -20.63 -41.01
CA ALA A 3 30.38 -19.37 -40.36
C ALA A 3 30.00 -19.69 -38.91
N ASN A 4 30.89 -19.33 -38.00
CA ASN A 4 30.62 -19.22 -36.57
C ASN A 4 29.66 -18.05 -36.38
N GLU A 5 28.41 -18.30 -36.00
CA GLU A 5 27.60 -17.28 -35.33
C GLU A 5 27.78 -17.47 -33.83
N GLN A 6 28.62 -16.59 -33.28
CA GLN A 6 28.79 -16.46 -31.84
C GLN A 6 27.49 -15.87 -31.26
N SER A 7 26.81 -16.66 -30.43
CA SER A 7 25.71 -16.20 -29.59
C SER A 7 26.21 -15.10 -28.65
N GLN A 8 25.76 -13.86 -28.86
CA GLN A 8 25.97 -12.79 -27.90
C GLN A 8 25.10 -13.04 -26.65
N PRO A 9 25.66 -12.94 -25.43
CA PRO A 9 24.85 -13.03 -24.23
C PRO A 9 23.97 -11.78 -24.12
N ASN A 10 22.65 -11.97 -24.13
CA ASN A 10 21.69 -10.93 -23.77
C ASN A 10 21.84 -10.63 -22.28
N ILE A 11 22.70 -9.67 -21.94
CA ILE A 11 22.77 -9.12 -20.58
C ILE A 11 21.53 -8.24 -20.41
N ARG A 12 20.52 -8.75 -19.69
CA ARG A 12 19.40 -7.93 -19.23
C ARG A 12 19.92 -7.03 -18.10
N PHE A 13 20.05 -5.74 -18.37
CA PHE A 13 20.29 -4.75 -17.33
C PHE A 13 19.03 -4.63 -16.47
N ALA A 14 19.11 -5.03 -15.21
CA ALA A 14 18.12 -4.63 -14.21
C ALA A 14 18.40 -3.18 -13.83
N ILE A 15 17.55 -2.26 -14.26
CA ILE A 15 17.60 -0.87 -13.79
C ILE A 15 16.94 -0.87 -12.41
N LYS A 16 17.74 -0.86 -11.34
CA LYS A 16 17.25 -0.56 -9.99
C LYS A 16 17.13 0.95 -9.89
N LYS A 17 15.91 1.47 -9.79
CA LYS A 17 15.66 2.89 -9.61
C LYS A 17 15.56 3.17 -8.12
N GLU A 18 16.56 3.87 -7.60
CA GLU A 18 16.62 4.24 -6.19
C GLU A 18 16.39 5.75 -6.11
N VAL A 19 15.31 6.15 -5.45
CA VAL A 19 15.00 7.57 -5.25
C VAL A 19 15.36 7.93 -3.83
N LYS A 20 16.43 8.71 -3.70
CA LYS A 20 16.87 9.25 -2.41
C LYS A 20 16.45 10.71 -2.31
N ILE A 21 15.60 11.02 -1.33
CA ILE A 21 15.25 12.40 -1.00
C ILE A 21 15.95 12.76 0.31
N GLU A 22 16.84 13.74 0.25
CA GLU A 22 17.49 14.31 1.43
C GLU A 22 16.77 15.60 1.80
N LYS A 23 16.23 15.64 3.02
CA LYS A 23 15.60 16.83 3.59
C LYS A 23 16.50 17.37 4.69
N THR A 24 16.89 18.63 4.57
CA THR A 24 17.64 19.35 5.60
C THR A 24 16.76 20.45 6.17
N ILE A 25 16.56 20.44 7.48
CA ILE A 25 15.85 21.49 8.20
C ILE A 25 16.85 22.17 9.12
N GLU A 26 16.92 23.49 9.05
CA GLU A 26 17.83 24.32 9.85
C GLU A 26 17.01 25.28 10.71
N TYR A 27 17.28 25.27 12.01
CA TYR A 27 16.71 26.20 12.97
C TYR A 27 17.82 27.06 13.56
N SER A 28 17.67 28.39 13.43
CA SER A 28 18.58 29.35 14.05
C SER A 28 17.80 30.37 14.86
N ARG A 29 18.28 30.69 16.06
CA ARG A 29 17.76 31.81 16.85
C ARG A 29 18.90 32.53 17.54
N SER A 30 18.76 33.84 17.60
CA SER A 30 19.63 34.72 18.37
C SER A 30 18.78 35.62 19.23
N ASP A 31 19.02 35.58 20.54
CA ASP A 31 18.41 36.48 21.51
C ASP A 31 19.50 37.38 22.08
N ALA A 32 19.23 38.69 22.12
CA ALA A 32 20.12 39.68 22.72
C ALA A 32 19.33 40.60 23.66
N ILE A 33 19.90 40.86 24.83
CA ILE A 33 19.42 41.86 25.77
C ILE A 33 20.57 42.82 26.02
N ALA A 34 20.30 44.11 25.81
CA ALA A 34 21.15 45.19 26.28
C ALA A 34 20.29 46.07 27.19
N PHE A 35 20.76 46.29 28.40
CA PHE A 35 20.09 47.13 29.38
C PHE A 35 21.11 48.08 29.99
N ASN A 36 20.84 49.37 29.88
CA ASN A 36 21.54 50.40 30.59
C ASN A 36 20.54 51.23 31.40
N THR A 37 20.89 51.55 32.64
CA THR A 37 20.10 52.48 33.42
C THR A 37 20.97 53.24 34.39
N GLN A 38 20.58 54.49 34.60
CA GLN A 38 21.11 55.34 35.64
C GLN A 38 19.95 55.82 36.49
N ALA A 39 20.07 55.65 37.81
CA ALA A 39 19.05 56.09 38.75
C ALA A 39 19.68 56.60 40.03
N VAL A 40 19.00 57.56 40.65
CA VAL A 40 19.40 58.10 41.96
C VAL A 40 18.27 57.81 42.94
N ILE A 41 18.56 57.00 43.95
CA ILE A 41 17.62 56.74 45.04
C ILE A 41 18.04 57.58 46.24
N LYS A 42 17.18 58.52 46.63
CA LYS A 42 17.36 59.35 47.82
C LYS A 42 16.48 58.84 48.95
N THR A 43 17.11 58.50 50.07
CA THR A 43 16.45 58.24 51.34
C THR A 43 16.63 59.46 52.25
N LYS A 44 16.01 59.45 53.43
CA LYS A 44 16.11 60.60 54.37
C LYS A 44 17.56 60.96 54.73
N ASP A 45 18.46 59.98 54.73
CA ASP A 45 19.81 60.16 55.25
C ASP A 45 20.93 59.74 54.28
N LYS A 46 20.59 59.14 53.11
CA LYS A 46 21.57 58.61 52.15
C LYS A 46 21.09 58.73 50.71
N GLU A 47 22.06 58.91 49.81
CA GLU A 47 21.86 58.89 48.36
C GLU A 47 22.62 57.70 47.76
N PHE A 48 21.94 56.95 46.89
CA PHE A 48 22.51 55.82 46.16
C PHE A 48 22.45 56.11 44.67
N ASN A 49 23.61 56.11 44.03
CA ASN A 49 23.73 56.18 42.58
C ASN A 49 23.78 54.75 42.04
N ILE A 50 22.83 54.42 41.17
CA ILE A 50 22.78 53.17 40.43
C ILE A 50 23.24 53.48 39.01
N ASP A 51 24.31 52.85 38.59
CA ASP A 51 24.77 52.81 37.20
C ASP A 51 24.89 51.33 36.85
N LEU A 52 23.93 50.83 36.06
CA LEU A 52 23.79 49.41 35.79
C LEU A 52 23.79 49.18 34.28
N GLU A 53 24.77 48.41 33.84
CA GLU A 53 24.91 47.93 32.48
C GLU A 53 24.88 46.40 32.49
N TYR A 54 23.95 45.82 31.73
CA TYR A 54 23.84 44.38 31.56
C TYR A 54 23.73 44.05 30.08
N SER A 55 24.55 43.10 29.63
CA SER A 55 24.46 42.55 28.29
C SER A 55 24.38 41.04 28.35
N TYR A 56 23.51 40.48 27.52
CA TYR A 56 23.34 39.05 27.36
C TYR A 56 23.12 38.74 25.89
N THR A 57 23.79 37.71 25.40
CA THR A 57 23.56 37.20 24.05
C THR A 57 23.60 35.69 24.10
N LYS A 58 22.61 35.05 23.49
CA LYS A 58 22.58 33.61 23.27
C LYS A 58 22.18 33.34 21.84
N ALA A 59 22.94 32.49 21.18
CA ALA A 59 22.60 31.97 19.87
C ALA A 59 22.50 30.44 19.94
N PHE A 60 21.57 29.88 19.20
CA PHE A 60 21.53 28.45 18.91
C PHE A 60 21.38 28.22 17.42
N PHE A 61 21.96 27.10 16.98
CA PHE A 61 21.80 26.55 15.65
C PHE A 61 21.58 25.05 15.80
N GLU A 62 20.56 24.54 15.13
CA GLU A 62 20.23 23.12 15.09
C GLU A 62 19.94 22.71 13.65
N GLN A 63 20.51 21.59 13.22
CA GLN A 63 20.33 21.04 11.89
C GLN A 63 19.86 19.59 12.02
N HIS A 64 18.77 19.27 11.33
CA HIS A 64 18.30 17.90 11.19
C HIS A 64 18.39 17.48 9.73
N LYS A 65 18.97 16.30 9.50
CA LYS A 65 19.00 15.65 8.20
C LYS A 65 18.15 14.40 8.24
N GLU A 66 17.15 14.36 7.38
CA GLU A 66 16.32 13.18 7.14
C GLU A 66 16.66 12.65 5.75
N THR A 67 16.90 11.34 5.67
CA THR A 67 17.05 10.65 4.39
C THR A 67 15.87 9.72 4.22
N LEU A 68 15.08 9.95 3.17
CA LEU A 68 14.02 9.05 2.75
C LEU A 68 14.54 8.26 1.55
N GLU A 69 14.66 6.94 1.72
CA GLU A 69 15.04 6.00 0.68
C GLU A 69 13.77 5.29 0.22
N PHE A 70 13.43 5.46 -1.06
CA PHE A 70 12.40 4.68 -1.72
C PHE A 70 13.09 3.66 -2.62
N GLU A 71 12.97 2.39 -2.26
CA GLU A 71 13.15 1.31 -3.22
C GLU A 71 11.84 1.20 -4.01
N GLU A 72 11.91 1.14 -5.34
CA GLU A 72 10.76 0.88 -6.18
C GLU A 72 10.35 -0.60 -5.97
N SER A 73 9.70 -0.89 -4.85
CA SER A 73 8.90 -2.08 -4.68
C SER A 73 7.83 -2.00 -5.75
N SER A 74 7.91 -2.85 -6.76
CA SER A 74 6.81 -3.07 -7.69
C SER A 74 5.69 -3.73 -6.88
N PHE A 75 4.90 -2.85 -6.28
CA PHE A 75 3.66 -3.10 -5.59
C PHE A 75 2.66 -3.67 -6.60
N LEU A 76 2.13 -4.84 -6.28
CA LEU A 76 1.21 -5.58 -7.13
C LEU A 76 -0.02 -5.74 -6.28
N ASP A 77 -1.06 -5.00 -6.66
CA ASP A 77 -2.17 -4.67 -5.78
C ASP A 77 -3.43 -5.49 -6.14
N PRO A 78 -3.44 -6.82 -5.96
CA PRO A 78 -4.61 -7.59 -6.33
C PRO A 78 -5.82 -7.19 -5.50
N LEU A 79 -6.99 -7.29 -6.13
CA LEU A 79 -8.26 -7.14 -5.45
C LEU A 79 -8.59 -8.40 -4.63
N VAL A 80 -8.95 -8.21 -3.37
CA VAL A 80 -9.32 -9.24 -2.41
C VAL A 80 -10.76 -9.01 -1.94
N ILE A 81 -11.57 -10.06 -2.02
CA ILE A 81 -12.96 -10.10 -1.56
C ILE A 81 -13.02 -10.77 -0.19
N GLN A 82 -13.67 -10.12 0.78
CA GLN A 82 -13.98 -10.68 2.11
C GLN A 82 -15.44 -11.14 2.14
N TYR A 83 -15.68 -12.40 1.78
CA TYR A 83 -17.02 -12.96 1.50
C TYR A 83 -17.54 -13.96 2.54
N ASP A 84 -16.80 -14.27 3.60
CA ASP A 84 -17.39 -14.86 4.80
C ASP A 84 -17.48 -13.75 5.84
N GLY A 85 -18.69 -13.47 6.35
CA GLY A 85 -18.96 -12.38 7.29
C GLY A 85 -18.36 -12.59 8.69
N SER A 86 -17.31 -13.41 8.83
CA SER A 86 -16.70 -13.75 10.12
C SER A 86 -15.78 -12.62 10.62
N ALA A 87 -16.40 -11.70 11.36
CA ALA A 87 -15.91 -10.94 12.52
C ALA A 87 -14.64 -10.05 12.49
N THR A 88 -13.75 -10.07 11.49
CA THR A 88 -12.59 -9.15 11.48
C THR A 88 -12.32 -8.58 10.10
N ALA A 89 -13.00 -7.47 9.80
CA ALA A 89 -12.69 -6.66 8.62
C ALA A 89 -11.19 -6.35 8.60
N PHE A 90 -10.57 -6.54 7.43
CA PHE A 90 -9.13 -6.28 7.22
C PHE A 90 -8.18 -7.21 7.97
N ASP A 91 -8.64 -8.36 8.46
CA ASP A 91 -7.76 -9.47 8.89
C ASP A 91 -7.79 -10.59 7.83
N THR A 92 -7.23 -10.30 6.66
CA THR A 92 -7.40 -11.14 5.46
C THR A 92 -6.25 -12.11 5.23
N LEU A 93 -5.09 -11.92 5.87
CA LEU A 93 -3.87 -12.69 5.59
C LEU A 93 -3.64 -13.78 6.63
N SER A 94 -3.19 -14.95 6.18
CA SER A 94 -2.78 -16.06 7.04
C SER A 94 -1.43 -15.78 7.67
N ASP A 95 -1.32 -16.02 8.98
CA ASP A 95 -0.07 -15.83 9.74
C ASP A 95 0.93 -16.99 9.54
N THR A 96 0.45 -18.15 9.08
CA THR A 96 1.20 -19.41 9.08
C THR A 96 1.40 -20.03 7.72
N MET A 97 0.67 -19.57 6.70
CA MET A 97 0.65 -20.20 5.38
C MET A 97 1.00 -19.18 4.30
N SER A 98 1.90 -19.58 3.40
CA SER A 98 2.26 -18.85 2.20
C SER A 98 2.31 -19.79 1.00
N PHE A 99 2.31 -19.23 -0.20
CA PHE A 99 2.44 -19.96 -1.44
C PHE A 99 3.27 -19.17 -2.45
N LYS A 100 3.87 -19.87 -3.40
CA LYS A 100 4.67 -19.27 -4.47
C LYS A 100 3.80 -18.97 -5.68
N PHE A 101 3.91 -17.76 -6.23
CA PHE A 101 3.09 -17.32 -7.37
C PHE A 101 3.82 -16.33 -8.27
N ASP A 102 3.63 -16.44 -9.59
CA ASP A 102 4.16 -15.47 -10.55
C ASP A 102 3.20 -14.27 -10.67
N LEU A 103 3.30 -13.36 -9.71
CA LEU A 103 2.41 -12.19 -9.65
C LEU A 103 2.69 -11.16 -10.76
N LYS A 104 3.84 -11.22 -11.44
CA LYS A 104 4.24 -10.25 -12.48
C LYS A 104 4.14 -10.80 -13.89
N ASN A 105 3.74 -12.05 -14.06
CA ASN A 105 3.77 -12.76 -15.34
C ASN A 105 5.17 -12.67 -16.01
N ASN A 106 6.22 -12.99 -15.24
CA ASN A 106 7.61 -12.92 -15.69
C ASN A 106 8.46 -14.14 -15.30
N GLU A 107 7.80 -15.24 -14.96
CA GLU A 107 8.37 -16.51 -14.50
C GLU A 107 9.06 -16.46 -13.12
N MET A 108 9.06 -15.29 -12.44
CA MET A 108 9.62 -15.18 -11.09
C MET A 108 8.53 -15.35 -10.03
N LEU A 109 8.68 -16.40 -9.23
CA LEU A 109 7.76 -16.69 -8.13
C LEU A 109 8.06 -15.83 -6.91
N LEU A 110 7.04 -15.12 -6.43
CA LEU A 110 7.02 -14.42 -5.14
C LEU A 110 6.40 -15.33 -4.07
N ASP A 111 6.87 -15.23 -2.83
CA ASP A 111 6.24 -15.89 -1.68
C ASP A 111 5.15 -14.97 -1.13
N LEU A 112 3.88 -15.33 -1.34
CA LEU A 112 2.72 -14.55 -0.92
C LEU A 112 2.06 -15.22 0.28
N PRO A 113 1.65 -14.47 1.31
CA PRO A 113 0.84 -15.05 2.37
C PRO A 113 -0.51 -15.50 1.78
N ALA A 114 -0.94 -16.69 2.17
CA ALA A 114 -2.27 -17.18 1.83
C ALA A 114 -3.34 -16.31 2.50
N LEU A 115 -4.54 -16.30 1.95
CA LEU A 115 -5.66 -15.58 2.55
C LEU A 115 -6.34 -16.45 3.63
N LYS A 116 -6.80 -15.82 4.72
CA LYS A 116 -7.62 -16.48 5.74
C LYS A 116 -8.92 -16.97 5.11
N LYS A 117 -9.48 -18.07 5.63
CA LYS A 117 -10.78 -18.59 5.20
C LYS A 117 -11.83 -17.48 5.14
N GLY A 118 -12.61 -17.46 4.06
CA GLY A 118 -13.61 -16.42 3.82
C GLY A 118 -13.10 -15.21 3.06
N ASN A 119 -11.84 -15.25 2.64
CA ASN A 119 -11.22 -14.25 1.79
C ASN A 119 -10.67 -14.92 0.53
N GLY A 120 -10.72 -14.20 -0.59
CA GLY A 120 -10.19 -14.70 -1.86
C GLY A 120 -9.80 -13.56 -2.79
N PHE A 121 -8.89 -13.83 -3.71
CA PHE A 121 -8.53 -12.91 -4.78
C PHE A 121 -9.66 -12.87 -5.81
N LEU A 122 -10.03 -11.66 -6.26
CA LEU A 122 -10.88 -11.51 -7.43
C LEU A 122 -10.04 -11.76 -8.67
N VAL A 123 -10.47 -12.70 -9.49
CA VAL A 123 -9.73 -13.17 -10.66
C VAL A 123 -10.65 -13.31 -11.87
N LEU A 124 -10.02 -13.36 -13.04
CA LEU A 124 -10.61 -13.71 -14.31
C LEU A 124 -9.66 -14.68 -15.01
N ASP A 125 -10.11 -15.93 -15.20
CA ASP A 125 -9.40 -16.89 -16.05
C ASP A 125 -9.52 -16.44 -17.52
N LYS A 126 -8.53 -15.65 -17.96
CA LYS A 126 -8.52 -15.02 -19.28
C LYS A 126 -8.25 -16.01 -20.40
N ASN A 127 -7.60 -17.13 -20.08
CA ASN A 127 -7.14 -18.09 -21.07
C ASN A 127 -8.03 -19.35 -21.12
N HIS A 128 -8.96 -19.49 -20.16
CA HIS A 128 -9.94 -20.55 -20.01
C HIS A 128 -9.32 -21.94 -19.81
N ASN A 129 -8.18 -22.03 -19.10
CA ASN A 129 -7.55 -23.29 -18.74
C ASN A 129 -8.08 -23.89 -17.43
N GLY A 130 -8.90 -23.15 -16.67
CA GLY A 130 -9.46 -23.58 -15.38
C GLY A 130 -8.50 -23.45 -14.20
N GLU A 131 -7.35 -22.79 -14.38
CA GLU A 131 -6.33 -22.55 -13.37
C GLU A 131 -6.05 -21.05 -13.29
N ILE A 132 -5.60 -20.55 -12.13
CA ILE A 132 -5.08 -19.19 -11.99
C ILE A 132 -3.58 -19.35 -11.80
N ASP A 133 -2.83 -19.15 -12.88
CA ASP A 133 -1.42 -19.56 -12.93
C ASP A 133 -0.45 -18.36 -12.90
N ASN A 134 -0.92 -17.15 -13.21
CA ASN A 134 -0.09 -15.95 -13.17
C ASN A 134 -0.88 -14.65 -12.91
N GLY A 135 -0.13 -13.58 -12.63
CA GLY A 135 -0.65 -12.26 -12.27
C GLY A 135 -1.50 -11.55 -13.33
N SER A 136 -1.50 -12.02 -14.58
CA SER A 136 -2.36 -11.43 -15.62
C SER A 136 -3.84 -11.79 -15.44
N GLU A 137 -4.15 -12.79 -14.62
CA GLU A 137 -5.51 -13.27 -14.31
C GLU A 137 -6.05 -12.67 -13.01
N LEU A 138 -5.21 -11.91 -12.30
CA LEU A 138 -5.60 -11.09 -11.15
C LEU A 138 -5.86 -9.65 -11.63
N PHE A 139 -6.74 -8.94 -10.92
CA PHE A 139 -6.96 -7.51 -11.14
C PHE A 139 -6.00 -6.67 -10.30
N GLY A 140 -5.13 -5.90 -10.95
CA GLY A 140 -4.24 -4.93 -10.29
C GLY A 140 -2.74 -5.15 -10.50
N PRO A 141 -2.19 -6.38 -10.50
CA PRO A 141 -0.74 -6.58 -10.66
C PRO A 141 -0.16 -5.99 -11.94
N SER A 142 -0.94 -5.87 -13.02
CA SER A 142 -0.44 -5.36 -14.30
C SER A 142 -0.33 -3.83 -14.32
N THR A 143 -1.29 -3.10 -13.74
CA THR A 143 -1.37 -1.63 -13.79
C THR A 143 -1.11 -0.93 -12.47
N ASN A 144 -0.94 -1.70 -11.39
CA ASN A 144 -0.95 -1.23 -10.01
C ASN A 144 -2.29 -0.54 -9.62
N ASN A 145 -3.40 -0.92 -10.25
CA ASN A 145 -4.73 -0.39 -9.95
C ASN A 145 -5.85 -1.37 -10.35
N GLY A 146 -6.16 -2.31 -9.47
CA GLY A 146 -7.17 -3.35 -9.75
C GLY A 146 -8.59 -2.81 -9.96
N PHE A 147 -8.97 -1.73 -9.27
CA PHE A 147 -10.29 -1.12 -9.46
C PHE A 147 -10.44 -0.45 -10.83
N GLU A 148 -9.37 0.18 -11.35
CA GLU A 148 -9.41 0.73 -12.72
C GLU A 148 -9.39 -0.37 -13.79
N GLU A 149 -8.67 -1.47 -13.56
CA GLU A 149 -8.75 -2.64 -14.44
C GLU A 149 -10.16 -3.23 -14.46
N LEU A 150 -10.81 -3.32 -13.30
CA LEU A 150 -12.18 -3.82 -13.19
C LEU A 150 -13.20 -2.84 -13.82
N ARG A 151 -13.00 -1.53 -13.65
CA ARG A 151 -13.84 -0.48 -14.26
C ARG A 151 -13.86 -0.52 -15.78
N ALA A 152 -12.81 -1.04 -16.41
CA ALA A 152 -12.79 -1.22 -17.86
C ALA A 152 -13.90 -2.18 -18.38
N PHE A 153 -14.50 -2.97 -17.48
CA PHE A 153 -15.58 -3.91 -17.79
C PHE A 153 -16.98 -3.41 -17.40
N ASP A 154 -17.10 -2.22 -16.82
CA ASP A 154 -18.38 -1.55 -16.54
C ASP A 154 -18.98 -1.06 -17.86
N SER A 155 -19.93 -1.83 -18.37
CA SER A 155 -20.47 -1.69 -19.73
C SER A 155 -21.57 -0.65 -19.82
N ASP A 156 -22.29 -0.40 -18.73
CA ASP A 156 -23.38 0.57 -18.65
C ASP A 156 -22.97 1.90 -17.96
N GLY A 157 -21.78 1.95 -17.35
CA GLY A 157 -21.17 3.12 -16.75
C GLY A 157 -21.77 3.49 -15.38
N ASN A 158 -22.38 2.54 -14.68
CA ASN A 158 -23.09 2.80 -13.43
C ASN A 158 -22.19 2.72 -12.17
N ASN A 159 -20.89 2.42 -12.34
CA ASN A 159 -19.88 2.17 -11.31
C ASN A 159 -20.07 0.86 -10.50
N TRP A 160 -20.84 -0.07 -11.03
CA TRP A 160 -20.97 -1.42 -10.54
C TRP A 160 -20.49 -2.40 -11.60
N ILE A 161 -20.02 -3.55 -11.14
CA ILE A 161 -19.97 -4.75 -11.96
C ILE A 161 -21.05 -5.69 -11.44
N ASP A 162 -22.09 -5.87 -12.23
CA ASP A 162 -23.26 -6.68 -11.87
C ASP A 162 -23.74 -7.54 -13.06
N GLU A 163 -24.91 -8.18 -12.93
CA GLU A 163 -25.47 -9.07 -13.96
C GLU A 163 -25.70 -8.40 -15.33
N ASN A 164 -25.71 -7.07 -15.41
CA ASN A 164 -25.82 -6.33 -16.67
C ASN A 164 -24.48 -6.24 -17.40
N ASP A 165 -23.36 -6.56 -16.74
CA ASP A 165 -22.04 -6.57 -17.32
C ASP A 165 -21.65 -7.97 -17.81
N PRO A 166 -21.22 -8.12 -19.08
CA PRO A 166 -20.87 -9.43 -19.64
C PRO A 166 -19.81 -10.19 -18.84
N ILE A 167 -18.91 -9.48 -18.16
CA ILE A 167 -17.80 -10.09 -17.41
C ILE A 167 -18.27 -10.78 -16.12
N PHE A 168 -19.41 -10.38 -15.57
CA PHE A 168 -19.77 -10.71 -14.18
C PHE A 168 -19.84 -12.22 -13.93
N ASN A 169 -20.36 -12.97 -14.90
CA ASN A 169 -20.49 -14.43 -14.80
C ASN A 169 -19.14 -15.17 -14.92
N ASP A 170 -18.12 -14.51 -15.45
CA ASP A 170 -16.78 -15.07 -15.63
C ASP A 170 -15.84 -14.72 -14.45
N LEU A 171 -16.26 -13.82 -13.56
CA LEU A 171 -15.50 -13.47 -12.37
C LEU A 171 -15.54 -14.59 -11.33
N LEU A 172 -14.36 -14.94 -10.83
CA LEU A 172 -14.17 -15.98 -9.83
C LEU A 172 -13.48 -15.40 -8.59
N ILE A 173 -13.68 -16.08 -7.47
CA ILE A 173 -12.96 -15.91 -6.22
C ILE A 173 -11.96 -17.06 -6.12
N TRP A 174 -10.69 -16.73 -6.13
CA TRP A 174 -9.59 -17.68 -5.97
C TRP A 174 -9.03 -17.65 -4.55
N SER A 175 -8.89 -18.82 -3.93
CA SER A 175 -8.32 -18.98 -2.60
C SER A 175 -7.57 -20.31 -2.48
N LYS A 176 -6.72 -20.44 -1.46
CA LYS A 176 -6.06 -21.69 -1.09
C LYS A 176 -6.84 -22.32 0.08
N ASN A 177 -7.14 -23.62 0.00
CA ASN A 177 -7.73 -24.35 1.13
C ASN A 177 -6.67 -24.66 2.22
N ASP A 178 -7.08 -25.28 3.34
CA ASP A 178 -6.18 -25.64 4.44
C ASP A 178 -5.05 -26.61 4.04
N ALA A 179 -5.20 -27.33 2.93
CA ALA A 179 -4.19 -28.23 2.37
C ALA A 179 -3.25 -27.54 1.35
N GLY A 180 -3.48 -26.26 1.02
CA GLY A 180 -2.72 -25.53 0.00
C GLY A 180 -3.18 -25.72 -1.43
N GLU A 181 -4.34 -26.34 -1.63
CA GLU A 181 -4.91 -26.57 -2.96
C GLU A 181 -5.79 -25.39 -3.38
N ASP A 182 -5.85 -25.13 -4.68
CA ASP A 182 -6.64 -24.04 -5.25
C ASP A 182 -8.15 -24.31 -5.14
N THR A 183 -8.89 -23.26 -4.81
CA THR A 183 -10.35 -23.24 -4.78
C THR A 183 -10.83 -22.06 -5.58
N LEU A 184 -11.72 -22.32 -6.55
CA LEU A 184 -12.36 -21.33 -7.41
C LEU A 184 -13.87 -21.36 -7.18
N VAL A 185 -14.46 -20.20 -6.90
CA VAL A 185 -15.90 -20.06 -6.70
C VAL A 185 -16.40 -18.86 -7.46
N GLY A 186 -17.46 -19.01 -8.26
CA GLY A 186 -18.08 -17.87 -8.96
C GLY A 186 -18.72 -16.87 -7.99
N LEU A 187 -18.78 -15.59 -8.38
CA LEU A 187 -19.41 -14.55 -7.56
C LEU A 187 -20.86 -14.90 -7.17
N GLY A 188 -21.67 -15.26 -8.17
CA GLY A 188 -23.07 -15.66 -7.95
C GLY A 188 -23.22 -16.92 -7.08
N GLN A 189 -22.29 -17.87 -7.17
CA GLN A 189 -22.28 -19.07 -6.30
C GLN A 189 -22.00 -18.70 -4.83
N SER A 190 -21.26 -17.62 -4.60
CA SER A 190 -20.98 -17.05 -3.28
C SER A 190 -22.07 -16.09 -2.79
N GLY A 191 -23.15 -15.93 -3.56
CA GLY A 191 -24.27 -15.01 -3.27
C GLY A 191 -23.93 -13.54 -3.48
N ILE A 192 -22.81 -13.21 -4.13
CA ILE A 192 -22.44 -11.85 -4.49
C ILE A 192 -23.18 -11.47 -5.78
N GLY A 193 -23.88 -10.34 -5.76
CA GLY A 193 -24.68 -9.83 -6.87
C GLY A 193 -24.09 -8.62 -7.58
N ALA A 194 -23.28 -7.82 -6.87
CA ALA A 194 -22.67 -6.63 -7.47
C ALA A 194 -21.38 -6.20 -6.75
N LEU A 195 -20.41 -5.68 -7.50
CA LEU A 195 -19.17 -5.09 -6.99
C LEU A 195 -19.18 -3.58 -7.21
N TYR A 196 -18.94 -2.77 -6.18
CA TYR A 196 -18.86 -1.31 -6.33
C TYR A 196 -17.44 -0.89 -6.71
N LEU A 197 -17.31 -0.01 -7.69
CA LEU A 197 -16.03 0.40 -8.25
C LEU A 197 -15.45 1.68 -7.65
N THR A 198 -16.24 2.41 -6.85
CA THR A 198 -15.71 3.58 -6.16
C THR A 198 -14.98 3.15 -4.90
N GLU A 199 -13.70 3.47 -4.83
CA GLU A 199 -12.83 3.10 -3.72
C GLU A 199 -12.60 4.26 -2.76
N VAL A 200 -12.39 3.94 -1.48
CA VAL A 200 -11.89 4.85 -0.46
C VAL A 200 -10.47 4.45 -0.13
N LYS A 201 -9.53 5.39 -0.24
CA LYS A 201 -8.12 5.15 0.08
C LYS A 201 -7.96 4.85 1.56
N SER A 202 -7.11 3.87 1.85
CA SER A 202 -6.69 3.47 3.18
C SER A 202 -5.17 3.54 3.28
N ALA A 203 -4.66 3.62 4.50
CA ALA A 203 -3.24 3.60 4.80
C ALA A 203 -2.98 2.66 5.97
N PHE A 204 -3.58 1.47 5.90
CA PHE A 204 -3.42 0.43 6.90
C PHE A 204 -2.36 -0.57 6.44
N THR A 205 -1.47 -1.00 7.34
CA THR A 205 -0.38 -1.92 7.03
C THR A 205 -0.59 -3.24 7.78
N TYR A 206 -0.49 -4.35 7.06
CA TYR A 206 -0.45 -5.69 7.62
C TYR A 206 0.97 -6.01 8.07
N ASN A 207 1.13 -6.23 9.37
CA ASN A 207 2.41 -6.54 9.98
C ASN A 207 2.43 -7.98 10.48
N LYS A 208 3.45 -8.73 10.11
CA LYS A 208 3.74 -10.06 10.65
C LYS A 208 4.58 -9.97 11.92
N SER A 209 5.42 -8.94 12.05
CA SER A 209 6.13 -8.60 13.28
C SER A 209 6.37 -7.09 13.40
N VAL A 210 6.95 -6.64 14.52
CA VAL A 210 7.25 -5.21 14.76
C VAL A 210 8.11 -4.59 13.65
N ASN A 211 8.93 -5.40 12.96
CA ASN A 211 9.85 -4.95 11.92
C ASN A 211 9.58 -5.62 10.55
N GLU A 212 8.47 -6.33 10.39
CA GLU A 212 8.16 -7.07 9.17
C GLU A 212 6.71 -6.79 8.76
N SER A 213 6.56 -5.92 7.76
CA SER A 213 5.30 -5.68 7.06
C SER A 213 5.19 -6.62 5.87
N VAL A 214 4.00 -7.17 5.64
CA VAL A 214 3.75 -8.15 4.56
C VAL A 214 2.82 -7.62 3.47
N ALA A 215 1.97 -6.65 3.81
CA ALA A 215 1.12 -5.98 2.84
C ALA A 215 0.64 -4.60 3.32
N GLN A 216 0.15 -3.77 2.41
CA GLN A 216 -0.57 -2.52 2.70
C GLN A 216 -1.98 -2.58 2.11
N LEU A 217 -2.98 -2.23 2.91
CA LEU A 217 -4.33 -1.95 2.41
C LEU A 217 -4.32 -0.57 1.75
N LYS A 218 -4.33 -0.54 0.42
CA LYS A 218 -4.29 0.70 -0.37
C LYS A 218 -5.66 1.36 -0.46
N SER A 219 -6.70 0.56 -0.66
CA SER A 219 -8.06 1.07 -0.80
C SER A 219 -9.09 -0.01 -0.53
N SER A 220 -10.32 0.42 -0.26
CA SER A 220 -11.46 -0.46 -0.04
C SER A 220 -12.71 0.08 -0.71
N SER A 221 -13.53 -0.82 -1.20
CA SER A 221 -14.90 -0.62 -1.63
C SER A 221 -15.78 -1.73 -1.03
N ILE A 222 -16.99 -1.87 -1.56
CA ILE A 222 -17.97 -2.84 -1.10
C ILE A 222 -18.44 -3.74 -2.24
N PHE A 223 -18.95 -4.91 -1.88
CA PHE A 223 -19.83 -5.68 -2.74
C PHE A 223 -21.18 -5.87 -2.05
N LEU A 224 -22.21 -6.12 -2.84
CA LEU A 224 -23.55 -6.44 -2.36
C LEU A 224 -23.88 -7.89 -2.65
N ARG A 225 -24.68 -8.48 -1.76
CA ARG A 225 -25.26 -9.80 -1.94
C ARG A 225 -26.71 -9.72 -2.35
N GLU A 226 -27.16 -10.82 -2.95
CA GLU A 226 -28.58 -11.04 -3.29
C GLU A 226 -29.50 -11.02 -2.06
N ASP A 227 -28.98 -11.31 -0.86
CA ASP A 227 -29.72 -11.25 0.40
C ASP A 227 -29.78 -9.85 1.03
N GLY A 228 -29.21 -8.84 0.36
CA GLY A 228 -29.17 -7.45 0.81
C GLY A 228 -28.06 -7.14 1.82
N THR A 229 -27.22 -8.12 2.18
CA THR A 229 -26.00 -7.87 2.97
C THR A 229 -24.87 -7.36 2.08
N ALA A 230 -23.81 -6.84 2.71
CA ALA A 230 -22.65 -6.31 2.03
C ALA A 230 -21.37 -6.87 2.65
N GLY A 231 -20.28 -6.85 1.88
CA GLY A 231 -18.94 -7.14 2.37
C GLY A 231 -17.90 -6.22 1.72
N LEU A 232 -16.62 -6.52 1.96
CA LEU A 232 -15.51 -5.67 1.54
C LEU A 232 -14.82 -6.22 0.29
N LEU A 233 -14.51 -5.31 -0.61
CA LEU A 233 -13.60 -5.51 -1.73
C LEU A 233 -12.40 -4.58 -1.50
N SER A 234 -11.19 -5.12 -1.43
CA SER A 234 -10.01 -4.36 -1.01
C SER A 234 -8.87 -4.53 -1.97
N SER A 235 -8.13 -3.46 -2.25
CA SER A 235 -6.85 -3.51 -2.93
C SER A 235 -5.74 -3.70 -1.88
N LEU A 236 -5.03 -4.82 -1.98
CA LEU A 236 -3.91 -5.14 -1.09
C LEU A 236 -2.61 -5.11 -1.86
N ASP A 237 -1.68 -4.31 -1.39
CA ASP A 237 -0.34 -4.21 -1.92
C ASP A 237 0.61 -5.16 -1.18
N PHE A 238 1.10 -6.20 -1.83
CA PHE A 238 2.00 -7.17 -1.21
C PHE A 238 3.46 -6.70 -1.28
N ILE A 239 4.11 -6.69 -0.12
CA ILE A 239 5.52 -6.28 -0.01
C ILE A 239 6.38 -7.49 -0.39
N ALA A 240 7.12 -7.36 -1.50
CA ALA A 240 8.00 -8.37 -2.06
C ALA A 240 9.45 -7.88 -2.16
#